data_AF-A0A963I6A6-F1
#
_entry.id   AF-A0A963I6A6-F1
#
_cell.length_a   1.000
_cell.length_b   1.000
_cell.length_c   1.000
_cell.angle_alpha   90.00
_cell.angle_beta   90.00
_cell.angle_gamma   90.00
#
_symmetry.space_group_name_H-M   'P 1'
#
loop_
_entity.id
_entity.type
_entity.pdbx_description
1 polymer ?
#
loop_
_entity_poly.entity_id
_entity_poly.type
_entity_poly.pdbx_seq_one_letter_code
_entity_poly.pdbx_strand_id
1 'polypeptide(L)'
;MKVPGRGGAWRAVAVAWAGVASLAHLQFSIWLVAKRPTPFGVFSLSQLVPWVALVAGLWLLGRATRQCRVAGLRSRRTAAWLCWGLAVVAVDRTLTYSLNELAHYPQYALLAWLLARGLDPDRRRWVAGRVLVLATLLGLFDEAVQYVWIAAEYGDYFDVNDGVVNLLGAVLGLLLYYPPEAGRREPPGRPLGSAVAVAVVALALGAGLASGRLQMAPPGEVPPGGVRVGEDGVARLYLQREPGAYGGERRGFRRPTYRVLTPREGLGMALLGLTLFGRLLAPALDPRGRTKGKDREEWT
;
A
#
# COMPACT_ATOMS: atom_id res chain seq x y z
N MET A 1 38.46 -5.22 1.26
CA MET A 1 37.54 -4.08 1.52
C MET A 1 36.11 -4.48 1.18
N LYS A 2 35.16 -4.44 2.13
CA LYS A 2 33.73 -4.62 1.83
C LYS A 2 33.24 -3.35 1.13
N VAL A 3 32.90 -3.43 -0.15
CA VAL A 3 32.20 -2.34 -0.85
C VAL A 3 30.93 -2.03 -0.03
N PRO A 4 30.67 -0.77 0.34
CA PRO A 4 29.43 -0.38 1.03
C PRO A 4 28.25 -1.04 0.33
N GLY A 5 27.48 -1.83 1.07
CA GLY A 5 26.43 -2.65 0.48
C GLY A 5 25.43 -1.76 -0.24
N ARG A 6 25.28 -1.94 -1.57
CA ARG A 6 24.36 -1.17 -2.43
C ARG A 6 22.95 -1.04 -1.84
N GLY A 7 22.51 -1.96 -1.00
CA GLY A 7 21.23 -1.90 -0.30
C GLY A 7 21.05 -0.71 0.66
N GLY A 8 22.14 -0.18 1.25
CA GLY A 8 22.06 0.97 2.16
C GLY A 8 21.54 2.24 1.46
N ALA A 9 22.09 2.56 0.29
CA ALA A 9 21.66 3.72 -0.50
C ALA A 9 20.18 3.62 -0.90
N TRP A 10 19.72 2.45 -1.36
CA TRP A 10 18.32 2.26 -1.75
C TRP A 10 17.34 2.36 -0.57
N ARG A 11 17.76 1.99 0.65
CA ARG A 11 16.94 2.22 1.85
C ARG A 11 16.80 3.71 2.15
N ALA A 12 17.88 4.47 2.03
CA ALA A 12 17.83 5.92 2.21
C ALA A 12 16.90 6.57 1.17
N VAL A 13 16.97 6.13 -0.10
CA VAL A 13 16.05 6.60 -1.16
C VAL A 13 14.61 6.21 -0.84
N ALA A 14 14.34 5.01 -0.34
CA ALA A 14 12.99 4.58 0.03
C ALA A 14 12.42 5.43 1.18
N VAL A 15 13.22 5.73 2.19
CA VAL A 15 12.83 6.59 3.33
C VAL A 15 12.59 8.03 2.87
N ALA A 16 13.50 8.58 2.05
CA ALA A 16 13.35 9.91 1.47
C ALA A 16 12.08 10.01 0.61
N TRP A 17 11.83 9.00 -0.24
CA TRP A 17 10.61 8.91 -1.04
C TRP A 17 9.36 8.91 -0.16
N ALA A 18 9.30 8.06 0.88
CA ALA A 18 8.14 7.99 1.77
C ALA A 18 7.90 9.35 2.47
N GLY A 19 8.97 9.96 3.01
CA GLY A 19 8.88 11.26 3.68
C GLY A 19 8.41 12.38 2.74
N VAL A 20 9.00 12.47 1.54
CA VAL A 20 8.61 13.49 0.55
C VAL A 20 7.17 13.26 0.07
N ALA A 21 6.81 12.02 -0.28
CA ALA A 21 5.48 11.71 -0.78
C ALA A 21 4.40 12.04 0.26
N SER A 22 4.64 11.73 1.55
CA SER A 22 3.70 12.07 2.62
C SER A 22 3.62 13.56 2.90
N LEU A 23 4.77 14.25 3.04
CA LEU A 23 4.78 15.66 3.40
C LEU A 23 4.31 16.58 2.26
N ALA A 24 4.50 16.17 1.01
CA ALA A 24 4.09 16.93 -0.17
C ALA A 24 2.72 16.48 -0.72
N HIS A 25 2.01 15.58 -0.02
CA HIS A 25 0.79 14.94 -0.53
C HIS A 25 -0.25 16.00 -0.97
N LEU A 26 -0.60 16.93 -0.08
CA LEU A 26 -1.59 17.96 -0.38
C LEU A 26 -1.12 18.92 -1.48
N GLN A 27 0.15 19.33 -1.46
CA GLN A 27 0.71 20.21 -2.48
C GLN A 27 0.65 19.53 -3.85
N PHE A 28 0.92 18.22 -3.92
CA PHE A 28 0.77 17.43 -5.13
C PHE A 28 -0.69 17.36 -5.58
N SER A 29 -1.63 17.08 -4.68
CA SER A 29 -3.06 17.04 -4.98
C SER A 29 -3.60 18.38 -5.49
N ILE A 30 -3.24 19.50 -4.84
CA ILE A 30 -3.57 20.85 -5.28
C ILE A 30 -2.95 21.12 -6.65
N TRP A 31 -1.66 20.80 -6.83
CA TRP A 31 -0.98 20.97 -8.12
C TRP A 31 -1.66 20.18 -9.24
N LEU A 32 -2.13 18.96 -8.95
CA LEU A 32 -2.81 18.12 -9.93
C LEU A 32 -4.16 18.73 -10.38
N VAL A 33 -4.95 19.26 -9.44
CA VAL A 33 -6.30 19.79 -9.74
C VAL A 33 -6.33 21.28 -10.10
N ALA A 34 -5.28 22.04 -9.78
CA ALA A 34 -5.24 23.47 -10.01
C ALA A 34 -5.48 23.81 -11.49
N LYS A 35 -6.44 24.68 -11.74
CA LYS A 35 -6.75 25.23 -13.06
C LYS A 35 -5.67 26.24 -13.46
N ARG A 36 -5.18 26.12 -14.70
CA ARG A 36 -4.12 26.96 -15.26
C ARG A 36 -4.60 27.54 -16.59
N PRO A 37 -4.37 28.83 -16.87
CA PRO A 37 -4.61 29.39 -18.19
C PRO A 37 -3.57 28.84 -19.17
N THR A 38 -4.02 28.47 -20.36
CA THR A 38 -3.17 28.02 -21.49
C THR A 38 -3.64 28.72 -22.77
N PRO A 39 -2.85 28.70 -23.85
CA PRO A 39 -3.29 29.22 -25.15
C PRO A 39 -4.58 28.57 -25.68
N PHE A 40 -4.97 27.39 -25.16
CA PHE A 40 -6.16 26.64 -25.57
C PHE A 40 -7.29 26.68 -24.54
N GLY A 41 -7.24 27.60 -23.56
CA GLY A 41 -8.24 27.75 -22.51
C GLY A 41 -7.75 27.32 -21.12
N VAL A 42 -8.68 26.98 -20.23
CA VAL A 42 -8.39 26.61 -18.84
C VAL A 42 -8.18 25.11 -18.72
N PHE A 43 -7.04 24.70 -18.15
CA PHE A 43 -6.59 23.31 -18.10
C PHE A 43 -6.13 22.90 -16.70
N SER A 44 -6.36 21.66 -16.30
CA SER A 44 -5.79 21.06 -15.09
C SER A 44 -5.14 19.71 -15.40
N LEU A 45 -4.06 19.36 -14.71
CA LEU A 45 -3.35 18.11 -14.96
C LEU A 45 -4.20 16.87 -14.63
N SER A 46 -5.17 17.01 -13.72
CA SER A 46 -6.19 15.99 -13.44
C SER A 46 -6.96 15.55 -14.70
N GLN A 47 -7.09 16.41 -15.72
CA GLN A 47 -7.72 16.06 -17.00
C GLN A 47 -6.89 15.05 -17.80
N LEU A 48 -5.58 14.94 -17.54
CA LEU A 48 -4.71 13.94 -18.18
C LEU A 48 -4.70 12.60 -17.44
N VAL A 49 -5.11 12.55 -16.18
CA VAL A 49 -5.04 11.34 -15.35
C VAL A 49 -5.71 10.13 -16.01
N PRO A 50 -6.91 10.23 -16.62
CA PRO A 50 -7.52 9.08 -17.30
C PRO A 50 -6.67 8.54 -18.46
N TRP A 51 -6.03 9.43 -19.23
CA TRP A 51 -5.18 9.05 -20.35
C TRP A 51 -3.88 8.40 -19.88
N VAL A 52 -3.25 8.99 -18.85
CA VAL A 52 -2.06 8.41 -18.22
C VAL A 52 -2.38 7.03 -17.63
N ALA A 53 -3.52 6.89 -16.94
CA ALA A 53 -3.99 5.63 -16.40
C ALA A 53 -4.26 4.58 -17.48
N LEU A 54 -4.84 4.98 -18.63
CA LEU A 54 -5.06 4.09 -19.77
C LEU A 54 -3.72 3.58 -20.34
N VAL A 55 -2.77 4.48 -20.62
CA VAL A 55 -1.45 4.11 -21.17
C VAL A 55 -0.70 3.21 -20.20
N ALA A 56 -0.69 3.56 -18.90
CA ALA A 56 -0.09 2.74 -17.86
C ALA A 56 -0.77 1.36 -17.75
N GLY A 57 -2.10 1.31 -17.84
CA GLY A 57 -2.88 0.08 -17.82
C GLY A 57 -2.55 -0.85 -19.00
N LEU A 58 -2.45 -0.30 -20.22
CA LEU A 58 -2.05 -1.06 -21.41
C LEU A 58 -0.62 -1.60 -21.29
N TRP A 59 0.31 -0.78 -20.79
CA TRP A 59 1.68 -1.21 -20.52
C TRP A 59 1.73 -2.33 -19.47
N LEU A 60 0.99 -2.19 -18.38
CA LEU A 60 0.88 -3.21 -17.33
C LEU A 60 0.27 -4.51 -17.84
N LEU A 61 -0.75 -4.43 -18.70
CA LEU A 61 -1.35 -5.60 -19.33
C LEU A 61 -0.34 -6.34 -20.22
N GLY A 62 0.42 -5.61 -21.03
CA GLY A 62 1.50 -6.19 -21.83
C GLY A 62 2.59 -6.86 -20.96
N ARG A 63 2.97 -6.19 -19.86
CA ARG A 63 3.94 -6.71 -18.88
C ARG A 63 3.43 -7.99 -18.21
N ALA A 64 2.20 -7.98 -17.70
CA ALA A 64 1.55 -9.11 -17.06
C ALA A 64 1.43 -10.28 -18.04
N THR A 65 0.96 -10.04 -19.26
CA THR A 65 0.84 -11.06 -20.32
C THR A 65 2.19 -11.72 -20.60
N ARG A 66 3.25 -10.93 -20.78
CA ARG A 66 4.61 -11.47 -20.98
C ARG A 66 5.05 -12.33 -19.79
N GLN A 67 4.87 -11.86 -18.56
CA GLN A 67 5.25 -12.61 -17.38
C GLN A 67 4.44 -13.91 -17.20
N CYS A 68 3.14 -13.88 -17.51
CA CYS A 68 2.27 -15.05 -17.48
C CYS A 68 2.64 -16.08 -18.56
N ARG A 69 3.05 -15.64 -19.75
CA ARG A 69 3.56 -16.53 -20.81
C ARG A 69 4.83 -17.26 -20.37
N VAL A 70 5.76 -16.53 -19.74
CA VAL A 70 7.02 -17.11 -19.23
C VAL A 70 6.78 -18.04 -18.04
N ALA A 71 5.96 -17.62 -17.08
CA ALA A 71 5.70 -18.41 -15.86
C ALA A 71 4.75 -19.61 -16.09
N GLY A 72 3.95 -19.56 -17.16
CA GLY A 72 2.84 -20.48 -17.42
C GLY A 72 1.54 -20.07 -16.71
N LEU A 73 0.39 -20.40 -17.31
CA LEU A 73 -0.95 -20.00 -16.85
C LEU A 73 -1.31 -20.53 -15.45
N ARG A 74 -0.76 -21.69 -15.07
CA ARG A 74 -1.00 -22.30 -13.75
C ARG A 74 -0.06 -21.77 -12.68
N SER A 75 0.76 -20.78 -12.98
CA SER A 75 1.70 -20.20 -12.01
C SER A 75 0.97 -19.37 -10.96
N ARG A 76 1.49 -19.39 -9.73
CA ARG A 76 1.04 -18.48 -8.65
C ARG A 76 1.17 -17.01 -9.05
N ARG A 77 2.10 -16.70 -9.95
CA ARG A 77 2.32 -15.35 -10.45
C ARG A 77 1.20 -14.88 -11.38
N THR A 78 0.72 -15.76 -12.27
CA THR A 78 -0.47 -15.45 -13.08
C THR A 78 -1.68 -15.22 -12.18
N ALA A 79 -1.88 -16.08 -11.17
CA ALA A 79 -2.91 -15.86 -10.16
C ALA A 79 -2.73 -14.51 -9.43
N ALA A 80 -1.51 -14.14 -9.05
CA ALA A 80 -1.22 -12.86 -8.40
C ALA A 80 -1.60 -11.66 -9.28
N TRP A 81 -1.25 -11.67 -10.57
CA TRP A 81 -1.63 -10.61 -11.51
C TRP A 81 -3.15 -10.52 -11.70
N LEU A 82 -3.84 -11.65 -11.84
CA LEU A 82 -5.29 -11.69 -11.99
C LEU A 82 -6.00 -11.20 -10.73
N CYS A 83 -5.62 -11.73 -9.54
CA CYS A 83 -6.15 -11.29 -8.26
C CYS A 83 -5.91 -9.80 -8.03
N TRP A 84 -4.71 -9.30 -8.37
CA TRP A 84 -4.39 -7.88 -8.27
C TRP A 84 -5.28 -7.03 -9.19
N GLY A 85 -5.40 -7.38 -10.47
CA GLY A 85 -6.23 -6.62 -11.42
C GLY A 85 -7.70 -6.59 -11.01
N LEU A 86 -8.24 -7.73 -10.58
CA LEU A 86 -9.61 -7.81 -10.06
C LEU A 86 -9.80 -6.97 -8.79
N ALA A 87 -8.84 -6.99 -7.87
CA ALA A 87 -8.88 -6.19 -6.65
C ALA A 87 -8.84 -4.68 -6.96
N VAL A 88 -7.98 -4.24 -7.88
CA VAL A 88 -7.91 -2.84 -8.32
C VAL A 88 -9.24 -2.39 -8.92
N VAL A 89 -9.84 -3.21 -9.80
CA VAL A 89 -11.15 -2.89 -10.38
C VAL A 89 -12.23 -2.82 -9.31
N ALA A 90 -12.26 -3.76 -8.36
CA ALA A 90 -13.23 -3.74 -7.27
C ALA A 90 -13.08 -2.47 -6.42
N VAL A 91 -11.86 -2.17 -5.95
CA VAL A 91 -11.55 -1.00 -5.12
C VAL A 91 -11.85 0.32 -5.84
N ASP A 92 -11.47 0.47 -7.12
CA ASP A 92 -11.80 1.65 -7.94
C ASP A 92 -13.31 1.85 -8.13
N ARG A 93 -14.08 0.76 -8.11
CA ARG A 93 -15.53 0.82 -8.32
C ARG A 93 -16.31 1.07 -7.04
N THR A 94 -15.79 0.65 -5.88
CA THR A 94 -16.55 0.68 -4.63
C THR A 94 -15.97 1.58 -3.57
N LEU A 95 -14.67 1.85 -3.56
CA LEU A 95 -14.02 2.55 -2.44
C LEU A 95 -13.48 3.93 -2.81
N THR A 96 -13.14 4.17 -4.08
CA THR A 96 -12.49 5.43 -4.44
C THR A 96 -13.47 6.58 -4.67
N TYR A 97 -13.20 7.73 -4.07
CA TYR A 97 -14.03 8.94 -4.13
C TYR A 97 -13.76 9.78 -5.39
N SER A 98 -12.50 9.92 -5.78
CA SER A 98 -12.00 10.86 -6.78
C SER A 98 -11.05 10.20 -7.80
N LEU A 99 -10.67 10.95 -8.83
CA LEU A 99 -9.63 10.50 -9.77
C LEU A 99 -8.22 10.61 -9.18
N ASN A 100 -8.02 11.49 -8.19
CA ASN A 100 -6.70 11.74 -7.63
C ASN A 100 -6.18 10.56 -6.80
N GLU A 101 -7.09 9.76 -6.22
CA GLU A 101 -6.75 8.52 -5.52
C GLU A 101 -6.03 7.50 -6.40
N LEU A 102 -6.14 7.62 -7.73
CA LEU A 102 -5.35 6.80 -8.65
C LEU A 102 -3.84 7.04 -8.51
N ALA A 103 -3.41 8.17 -7.93
CA ALA A 103 -2.00 8.47 -7.66
C ALA A 103 -1.39 7.58 -6.58
N HIS A 104 -2.19 7.01 -5.68
CA HIS A 104 -1.72 6.10 -4.63
C HIS A 104 -1.11 4.82 -5.22
N TYR A 105 -1.68 4.29 -6.30
CA TYR A 105 -1.15 3.09 -6.96
C TYR A 105 0.32 3.24 -7.40
N PRO A 106 0.71 4.21 -8.24
CA PRO A 106 2.11 4.39 -8.63
C PRO A 106 2.99 4.85 -7.46
N GLN A 107 2.48 5.67 -6.52
CA GLN A 107 3.24 6.11 -5.34
C GLN A 107 3.70 4.94 -4.48
N TYR A 108 2.78 4.04 -4.11
CA TYR A 108 3.09 2.89 -3.27
C TYR A 108 3.72 1.73 -4.04
N ALA A 109 3.49 1.63 -5.35
CA ALA A 109 4.26 0.72 -6.21
C ALA A 109 5.75 1.10 -6.23
N LEU A 110 6.06 2.39 -6.38
CA LEU A 110 7.44 2.87 -6.33
C LEU A 110 8.06 2.67 -4.94
N LEU A 111 7.33 3.00 -3.87
CA LEU A 111 7.81 2.77 -2.50
C LEU A 111 8.15 1.30 -2.26
N ALA A 112 7.24 0.38 -2.58
CA ALA A 112 7.47 -1.05 -2.40
C ALA A 112 8.63 -1.57 -3.27
N TRP A 113 8.78 -1.06 -4.50
CA TRP A 113 9.91 -1.39 -5.36
C TRP A 113 11.24 -0.93 -4.73
N LEU A 114 11.31 0.29 -4.21
CA LEU A 114 12.50 0.85 -3.55
C LEU A 114 12.85 0.09 -2.28
N LEU A 115 11.86 -0.24 -1.45
CA LEU A 115 12.03 -1.07 -0.26
C LEU A 115 12.57 -2.45 -0.62
N ALA A 116 12.00 -3.12 -1.63
CA ALA A 116 12.48 -4.41 -2.09
C ALA A 116 13.91 -4.33 -2.63
N ARG A 117 14.25 -3.26 -3.37
CA ARG A 117 15.61 -3.01 -3.86
C ARG A 117 16.62 -2.81 -2.74
N GLY A 118 16.24 -2.11 -1.66
CA GLY A 118 17.12 -1.87 -0.51
C GLY A 118 17.25 -3.06 0.46
N LEU A 119 16.23 -3.91 0.57
CA LEU A 119 16.23 -5.06 1.47
C LEU A 119 16.77 -6.33 0.81
N ASP A 120 16.57 -6.48 -0.50
CA ASP A 120 16.91 -7.67 -1.27
C ASP A 120 17.36 -7.31 -2.71
N PRO A 121 18.48 -6.57 -2.86
CA PRO A 121 18.95 -6.07 -4.16
C PRO A 121 19.18 -7.19 -5.18
N ASP A 122 19.65 -8.35 -4.74
CA ASP A 122 19.95 -9.51 -5.60
C ASP A 122 18.76 -10.45 -5.79
N ARG A 123 17.61 -10.14 -5.16
CA ARG A 123 16.34 -10.88 -5.26
C ARG A 123 16.41 -12.33 -4.77
N ARG A 124 17.33 -12.62 -3.84
CA ARG A 124 17.60 -13.97 -3.32
C ARG A 124 16.87 -14.26 -2.00
N ARG A 125 16.62 -13.23 -1.19
CA ARG A 125 16.02 -13.35 0.16
C ARG A 125 14.50 -13.38 0.14
N TRP A 126 13.91 -12.86 -0.93
CA TRP A 126 12.47 -12.85 -1.17
C TRP A 126 11.67 -12.22 -0.02
N VAL A 127 11.99 -10.97 0.28
CA VAL A 127 11.40 -10.20 1.39
C VAL A 127 10.02 -9.60 1.07
N ALA A 128 9.31 -10.16 0.09
CA ALA A 128 8.03 -9.63 -0.40
C ALA A 128 7.01 -9.40 0.73
N GLY A 129 6.80 -10.38 1.62
CA GLY A 129 5.87 -10.24 2.75
C GLY A 129 6.28 -9.12 3.71
N ARG A 130 7.59 -8.97 3.99
CA ARG A 130 8.11 -7.87 4.82
C ARG A 130 7.88 -6.51 4.15
N VAL A 131 8.11 -6.42 2.84
CA VAL A 131 7.90 -5.18 2.07
C VAL A 131 6.42 -4.81 2.05
N LEU A 132 5.51 -5.76 1.85
CA LEU A 132 4.07 -5.50 1.91
C LEU A 132 3.68 -4.91 3.27
N VAL A 133 4.08 -5.55 4.37
CA VAL A 133 3.78 -5.05 5.72
C VAL A 133 4.33 -3.63 5.92
N LEU A 134 5.59 -3.38 5.56
CA LEU A 134 6.20 -2.06 5.72
C LEU A 134 5.51 -0.99 4.86
N ALA A 135 5.21 -1.29 3.60
CA ALA A 135 4.54 -0.35 2.70
C ALA A 135 3.10 -0.05 3.16
N THR A 136 2.36 -1.05 3.66
CA THR A 136 1.02 -0.83 4.24
C THR A 136 1.08 0.01 5.50
N LEU A 137 2.03 -0.24 6.41
CA LEU A 137 2.19 0.58 7.61
C LEU A 137 2.57 2.02 7.28
N LEU A 138 3.47 2.23 6.32
CA LEU A 138 3.80 3.56 5.82
C LEU A 138 2.61 4.23 5.13
N GLY A 139 1.78 3.45 4.43
CA GLY A 139 0.50 3.91 3.87
C GLY A 139 -0.48 4.42 4.91
N LEU A 140 -0.70 3.63 5.97
CA LEU A 140 -1.58 4.07 7.06
C LEU A 140 -1.01 5.26 7.83
N PHE A 141 0.32 5.35 7.93
CA PHE A 141 0.98 6.51 8.54
C PHE A 141 0.80 7.77 7.69
N ASP A 142 0.93 7.67 6.37
CA ASP A 142 0.65 8.75 5.42
C ASP A 142 -0.77 9.30 5.62
N GLU A 143 -1.78 8.42 5.67
CA GLU A 143 -3.16 8.84 5.94
C GLU A 143 -3.35 9.43 7.34
N ALA A 144 -2.60 8.97 8.33
CA ALA A 144 -2.67 9.53 9.69
C ALA A 144 -2.10 10.95 9.72
N VAL A 145 -0.98 11.19 9.03
CA VAL A 145 -0.38 12.52 8.89
C VAL A 145 -1.31 13.44 8.12
N GLN A 146 -1.94 12.96 7.05
CA GLN A 146 -2.93 13.73 6.31
C GLN A 146 -4.14 14.07 7.16
N TYR A 147 -4.72 13.08 7.84
CA TYR A 147 -5.86 13.29 8.70
C TYR A 147 -5.54 14.28 9.83
N VAL A 148 -4.45 14.09 10.58
CA VAL A 148 -4.17 14.91 11.76
C VAL A 148 -3.64 16.30 11.40
N TRP A 149 -2.90 16.44 10.30
CA TRP A 149 -2.16 17.67 10.01
C TRP A 149 -2.42 18.24 8.63
N ILE A 150 -2.14 17.51 7.56
CA ILE A 150 -2.04 18.12 6.23
C ILE A 150 -3.43 18.48 5.66
N ALA A 151 -4.38 17.55 5.71
CA ALA A 151 -5.75 17.71 5.23
C ALA A 151 -6.73 18.02 6.38
N ALA A 152 -6.22 18.65 7.44
CA ALA A 152 -6.99 18.91 8.66
C ALA A 152 -8.26 19.73 8.41
N GLU A 153 -8.35 20.51 7.33
CA GLU A 153 -9.53 21.33 7.04
C GLU A 153 -10.55 20.66 6.10
N TYR A 154 -10.19 19.55 5.44
CA TYR A 154 -10.99 18.96 4.35
C TYR A 154 -11.44 17.52 4.60
N GLY A 155 -10.76 16.78 5.48
CA GLY A 155 -11.08 15.38 5.74
C GLY A 155 -12.06 15.17 6.89
N ASP A 156 -13.20 14.54 6.65
CA ASP A 156 -14.17 14.27 7.74
C ASP A 156 -13.80 13.04 8.57
N TYR A 157 -12.85 12.23 8.10
CA TYR A 157 -12.46 10.97 8.72
C TYR A 157 -11.06 10.54 8.30
N PHE A 158 -10.45 9.64 9.07
CA PHE A 158 -9.21 8.95 8.70
C PHE A 158 -9.54 7.96 7.56
N ASP A 159 -8.99 8.18 6.37
CA ASP A 159 -9.39 7.44 5.17
C ASP A 159 -8.74 6.04 5.11
N VAL A 160 -9.47 5.05 5.59
CA VAL A 160 -9.02 3.65 5.58
C VAL A 160 -9.06 3.06 4.17
N ASN A 161 -9.84 3.64 3.24
CA ASN A 161 -9.91 3.17 1.86
C ASN A 161 -8.54 3.34 1.21
N ASP A 162 -7.89 4.48 1.43
CA ASP A 162 -6.55 4.75 0.91
C ASP A 162 -5.51 3.77 1.44
N GLY A 163 -5.65 3.31 2.69
CA GLY A 163 -4.84 2.20 3.21
C GLY A 163 -4.92 0.92 2.37
N VAL A 164 -6.10 0.60 1.84
CA VAL A 164 -6.32 -0.55 0.93
C VAL A 164 -5.73 -0.26 -0.46
N VAL A 165 -5.91 0.95 -0.99
CA VAL A 165 -5.32 1.37 -2.27
C VAL A 165 -3.78 1.31 -2.20
N ASN A 166 -3.19 1.81 -1.10
CA ASN A 166 -1.76 1.81 -0.82
C ASN A 166 -1.20 0.37 -0.79
N LEU A 167 -1.92 -0.57 -0.16
CA LEU A 167 -1.58 -2.01 -0.20
C LEU A 167 -1.57 -2.56 -1.63
N LEU A 168 -2.58 -2.26 -2.44
CA LEU A 168 -2.63 -2.73 -3.84
C LEU A 168 -1.53 -2.11 -4.71
N GLY A 169 -1.18 -0.83 -4.47
CA GLY A 169 0.01 -0.21 -5.05
C GLY A 169 1.29 -0.96 -4.67
N ALA A 170 1.46 -1.29 -3.39
CA ALA A 170 2.63 -2.03 -2.91
C ALA A 170 2.75 -3.43 -3.56
N VAL A 171 1.63 -4.13 -3.73
CA VAL A 171 1.57 -5.41 -4.46
C VAL A 171 2.06 -5.26 -5.90
N LEU A 172 1.63 -4.21 -6.60
CA LEU A 172 2.09 -3.91 -7.96
C LEU A 172 3.62 -3.70 -7.99
N GLY A 173 4.16 -2.93 -7.06
CA GLY A 173 5.61 -2.71 -6.95
C GLY A 173 6.41 -4.01 -6.83
N LEU A 174 5.91 -4.95 -6.03
CA LEU A 174 6.53 -6.28 -5.87
C LEU A 174 6.38 -7.18 -7.09
N LEU A 175 5.23 -7.16 -7.76
CA LEU A 175 5.01 -7.85 -9.03
C LEU A 175 5.95 -7.33 -10.13
N LEU A 176 6.30 -6.04 -10.11
CA LEU A 176 7.26 -5.46 -11.04
C LEU A 176 8.71 -5.77 -10.65
N TYR A 177 9.01 -5.80 -9.34
CA TYR A 177 10.37 -6.00 -8.83
C TYR A 177 10.88 -7.43 -8.99
N TYR A 178 10.13 -8.41 -8.50
CA TYR A 178 10.56 -9.81 -8.48
C TYR A 178 10.29 -10.48 -9.83
N PRO A 179 11.22 -11.23 -10.46
CA PRO A 179 10.98 -11.94 -11.71
C PRO A 179 10.25 -13.28 -11.50
N PRO A 180 9.64 -13.86 -12.56
CA PRO A 180 8.95 -15.16 -12.49
C PRO A 180 9.88 -16.34 -12.12
N GLU A 181 11.15 -16.27 -12.48
CA GLU A 181 12.10 -17.40 -12.47
C GLU A 181 13.20 -17.27 -11.41
N ALA A 182 12.99 -16.52 -10.31
CA ALA A 182 14.02 -16.40 -9.26
C ALA A 182 14.27 -17.77 -8.59
N GLY A 183 15.22 -18.53 -9.15
CA GLY A 183 15.65 -19.86 -8.73
C GLY A 183 16.43 -19.85 -7.42
N ARG A 184 16.56 -21.04 -6.83
CA ARG A 184 17.26 -21.42 -5.58
C ARG A 184 17.36 -20.32 -4.53
N ARG A 185 16.47 -20.42 -3.54
CA ARG A 185 16.24 -19.39 -2.54
C ARG A 185 16.87 -19.80 -1.22
N GLU A 186 17.49 -18.83 -0.56
CA GLU A 186 17.72 -18.96 0.87
C GLU A 186 16.37 -19.05 1.57
N PRO A 187 16.23 -19.86 2.64
CA PRO A 187 15.01 -19.88 3.42
C PRO A 187 14.68 -18.44 3.81
N PRO A 188 13.41 -18.01 3.66
CA PRO A 188 13.02 -16.65 3.99
C PRO A 188 13.48 -16.36 5.42
N GLY A 189 14.31 -15.32 5.58
CA GLY A 189 14.72 -14.88 6.91
C GLY A 189 13.48 -14.64 7.76
N ARG A 190 13.49 -15.11 9.02
CA ARG A 190 12.33 -15.03 9.90
C ARG A 190 11.77 -13.59 9.89
N PRO A 191 10.45 -13.41 9.68
CA PRO A 191 9.83 -12.08 9.55
C PRO A 191 9.73 -11.33 10.89
N LEU A 192 10.63 -11.60 11.85
CA LEU A 192 10.55 -11.13 13.23
C LEU A 192 10.40 -9.60 13.28
N GLY A 193 11.18 -8.86 12.49
CA GLY A 193 11.10 -7.40 12.47
C GLY A 193 9.74 -6.85 12.02
N SER A 194 9.11 -7.44 11.00
CA SER A 194 7.77 -7.01 10.57
C SER A 194 6.68 -7.44 11.55
N ALA A 195 6.81 -8.62 12.15
CA ALA A 195 5.88 -9.09 13.17
C ALA A 195 5.92 -8.20 14.41
N VAL A 196 7.13 -7.83 14.86
CA VAL A 196 7.32 -6.88 15.96
C VAL A 196 6.74 -5.51 15.61
N ALA A 197 6.99 -4.97 14.40
CA ALA A 197 6.42 -3.69 13.98
C ALA A 197 4.88 -3.70 14.01
N VAL A 198 4.25 -4.76 13.47
CA VAL A 198 2.79 -4.92 13.52
C VAL A 198 2.29 -5.06 14.95
N ALA A 199 2.97 -5.84 15.79
CA ALA A 199 2.61 -6.01 17.19
C ALA A 199 2.68 -4.68 17.96
N VAL A 200 3.73 -3.88 17.75
CA VAL A 200 3.89 -2.56 18.37
C VAL A 200 2.76 -1.63 17.95
N VAL A 201 2.43 -1.57 16.65
CA VAL A 201 1.31 -0.74 16.16
C VAL A 201 -0.02 -1.22 16.74
N ALA A 202 -0.27 -2.53 16.74
CA ALA A 202 -1.49 -3.11 17.29
C ALA A 202 -1.64 -2.82 18.80
N LEU A 203 -0.55 -2.94 19.57
CA LEU A 203 -0.53 -2.63 21.00
C LEU A 203 -0.76 -1.14 21.24
N ALA A 204 -0.14 -0.25 20.46
CA ALA A 204 -0.34 1.19 20.59
C ALA A 204 -1.80 1.59 20.30
N LEU A 205 -2.39 1.06 19.23
CA LEU A 205 -3.80 1.29 18.90
C LEU A 205 -4.73 0.70 19.96
N GLY A 206 -4.46 -0.52 20.42
CA GLY A 206 -5.22 -1.18 21.49
C GLY A 206 -5.18 -0.41 22.80
N ALA A 207 -4.02 0.08 23.22
CA ALA A 207 -3.85 0.91 24.40
C ALA A 207 -4.57 2.27 24.25
N GLY A 208 -4.50 2.89 23.06
CA GLY A 208 -5.24 4.11 22.75
C GLY A 208 -6.75 3.93 22.89
N LEU A 209 -7.29 2.84 22.33
CA LEU A 209 -8.72 2.50 22.42
C LEU A 209 -9.14 2.18 23.86
N ALA A 210 -8.37 1.33 24.56
CA ALA A 210 -8.68 0.90 25.93
C ALA A 210 -8.63 2.07 26.94
N SER A 211 -7.74 3.05 26.72
CA SER A 211 -7.67 4.26 27.55
C SER A 211 -8.69 5.34 27.16
N GLY A 212 -9.47 5.12 26.10
CA GLY A 212 -10.41 6.12 25.57
C GLY A 212 -9.76 7.34 24.92
N ARG A 213 -8.42 7.34 24.77
CA ARG A 213 -7.64 8.41 24.10
C ARG A 213 -7.73 8.33 22.58
N LEU A 214 -8.04 7.15 22.04
CA LEU A 214 -8.40 6.94 20.65
C LEU A 214 -9.87 6.53 20.60
N GLN A 215 -10.69 7.26 19.84
CA GLN A 215 -12.11 6.97 19.68
C GLN A 215 -12.48 6.96 18.21
N MET A 216 -13.47 6.14 17.87
CA MET A 216 -13.89 5.96 16.49
C MET A 216 -14.80 7.09 16.02
N ALA A 217 -15.84 7.37 16.79
CA ALA A 217 -16.85 8.37 16.48
C ALA A 217 -16.91 9.38 17.62
N PRO A 218 -17.05 10.67 17.32
CA PRO A 218 -17.19 11.69 18.34
C PRO A 218 -18.65 11.84 18.78
N PRO A 219 -18.90 12.38 19.99
CA PRO A 219 -20.25 12.70 20.45
C PRO A 219 -20.88 13.91 19.70
N GLY A 220 -20.09 14.63 18.92
CA GLY A 220 -20.49 15.78 18.10
C GLY A 220 -19.33 16.21 17.21
N GLU A 221 -19.40 17.38 16.58
CA GLU A 221 -18.32 17.84 15.69
C GLU A 221 -16.98 17.98 16.43
N VAL A 222 -15.90 17.67 15.70
CA VAL A 222 -14.51 17.73 16.18
C VAL A 222 -13.74 18.70 15.29
N PRO A 223 -12.88 19.57 15.87
CA PRO A 223 -12.10 20.51 15.08
C PRO A 223 -11.13 19.82 14.11
N PRO A 224 -10.59 20.58 13.15
CA PRO A 224 -9.44 20.17 12.35
C PRO A 224 -8.35 19.48 13.18
N GLY A 225 -7.84 18.38 12.65
CA GLY A 225 -6.85 17.51 13.30
C GLY A 225 -7.44 16.39 14.16
N GLY A 226 -8.76 16.36 14.37
CA GLY A 226 -9.45 15.23 15.01
C GLY A 226 -9.22 15.11 16.51
N VAL A 227 -8.60 16.11 17.16
CA VAL A 227 -8.32 16.09 18.60
C VAL A 227 -9.29 17.00 19.35
N ARG A 228 -9.93 16.48 20.40
CA ARG A 228 -10.78 17.27 21.31
C ARG A 228 -10.44 16.94 22.76
N VAL A 229 -10.38 17.97 23.60
CA VAL A 229 -10.24 17.84 25.05
C VAL A 229 -11.64 17.65 25.65
N GLY A 230 -11.83 16.58 26.42
CA GLY A 230 -13.09 16.32 27.12
C GLY A 230 -13.26 17.19 28.37
N GLU A 231 -14.44 17.11 28.98
CA GLU A 231 -14.75 17.81 30.24
C GLU A 231 -13.83 17.36 31.40
N ASP A 232 -13.29 16.15 31.31
CA ASP A 232 -12.31 15.59 32.23
C ASP A 232 -10.87 16.08 31.98
N GLY A 233 -10.67 17.02 31.05
CA GLY A 233 -9.36 17.55 30.68
C GLY A 233 -8.50 16.58 29.84
N VAL A 234 -9.03 15.43 29.44
CA VAL A 234 -8.27 14.43 28.66
C VAL A 234 -8.42 14.70 27.17
N ALA A 235 -7.29 14.89 26.48
CA ALA A 235 -7.23 14.96 25.03
C ALA A 235 -7.53 13.59 24.39
N ARG A 236 -8.43 13.58 23.40
CA ARG A 236 -8.86 12.40 22.67
C ARG A 236 -8.71 12.63 21.18
N LEU A 237 -8.11 11.67 20.48
CA LEU A 237 -8.09 11.60 19.03
C LEU A 237 -9.32 10.81 18.56
N TYR A 238 -10.16 11.45 17.76
CA TYR A 238 -11.28 10.84 17.08
C TYR A 238 -10.87 10.50 15.66
N LEU A 239 -11.27 9.34 15.14
CA LEU A 239 -11.00 8.93 13.75
C LEU A 239 -12.05 9.42 12.76
N GLN A 240 -13.19 9.90 13.27
CA GLN A 240 -14.19 10.67 12.54
C GLN A 240 -14.32 12.06 13.17
N ARG A 241 -14.62 13.06 12.35
CA ARG A 241 -15.00 14.40 12.80
C ARG A 241 -16.51 14.61 12.68
N GLU A 242 -17.10 14.01 11.66
CA GLU A 242 -18.55 13.91 11.48
C GLU A 242 -19.03 12.53 11.94
N PRO A 243 -19.98 12.46 12.89
CA PRO A 243 -20.60 11.19 13.27
C PRO A 243 -21.22 10.48 12.06
N GLY A 244 -20.94 9.17 11.92
CA GLY A 244 -21.54 8.35 10.87
C GLY A 244 -20.80 8.39 9.53
N ALA A 245 -19.59 8.94 9.48
CA ALA A 245 -18.74 8.89 8.29
C ALA A 245 -18.47 7.46 7.79
N TYR A 246 -18.15 6.52 8.69
CA TYR A 246 -17.79 5.14 8.36
C TYR A 246 -18.98 4.20 8.18
N GLY A 247 -18.78 3.17 7.36
CA GLY A 247 -19.67 2.01 7.21
C GLY A 247 -20.82 2.20 6.21
N GLY A 248 -20.97 3.42 5.67
CA GLY A 248 -22.03 3.79 4.74
C GLY A 248 -21.53 4.09 3.32
N GLU A 249 -22.49 4.20 2.40
CA GLU A 249 -22.28 4.75 1.06
C GLU A 249 -22.35 6.29 1.12
N ARG A 250 -21.41 6.96 0.46
CA ARG A 250 -21.33 8.41 0.33
C ARG A 250 -21.37 8.78 -1.15
N ARG A 251 -21.84 9.99 -1.47
CA ARG A 251 -21.82 10.49 -2.86
C ARG A 251 -20.38 10.81 -3.26
N GLY A 252 -19.94 10.27 -4.39
CA GLY A 252 -18.60 10.49 -4.92
C GLY A 252 -18.55 11.59 -5.99
N PHE A 253 -17.37 12.16 -6.23
CA PHE A 253 -17.16 13.05 -7.37
C PHE A 253 -17.01 12.28 -8.68
N ARG A 254 -16.36 11.11 -8.65
CA ARG A 254 -16.09 10.30 -9.83
C ARG A 254 -17.17 9.27 -10.11
N ARG A 255 -17.77 8.72 -9.06
CA ARG A 255 -18.80 7.68 -9.10
C ARG A 255 -20.04 8.16 -8.33
N PRO A 256 -21.26 7.69 -8.68
CA PRO A 256 -22.47 8.10 -7.96
C PRO A 256 -22.36 7.86 -6.46
N THR A 257 -21.77 6.73 -6.08
CA THR A 257 -21.52 6.35 -4.69
C THR A 257 -20.16 5.69 -4.53
N TYR A 258 -19.64 5.75 -3.31
CA TYR A 258 -18.53 4.94 -2.82
C TYR A 258 -18.76 4.61 -1.34
N ARG A 259 -18.22 3.49 -0.88
CA ARG A 259 -18.30 3.04 0.51
C ARG A 259 -17.12 3.56 1.30
N VAL A 260 -17.37 4.16 2.46
CA VAL A 260 -16.31 4.50 3.42
C VAL A 260 -16.14 3.34 4.39
N LEU A 261 -14.98 2.70 4.39
CA LEU A 261 -14.72 1.58 5.30
C LEU A 261 -14.58 2.07 6.74
N THR A 262 -15.16 1.31 7.66
CA THR A 262 -14.74 1.38 9.06
C THR A 262 -13.29 0.90 9.21
N PRO A 263 -12.53 1.39 10.20
CA PRO A 263 -11.22 0.84 10.55
C PRO A 263 -11.20 -0.69 10.74
N ARG A 264 -12.30 -1.30 11.21
CA ARG A 264 -12.41 -2.76 11.32
C ARG A 264 -12.49 -3.43 9.94
N GLU A 265 -13.34 -2.93 9.04
CA GLU A 265 -13.47 -3.46 7.68
C GLU A 265 -12.16 -3.29 6.91
N GLY A 266 -11.55 -2.10 6.97
CA GLY A 266 -10.28 -1.82 6.30
C GLY A 266 -9.13 -2.65 6.84
N LEU A 267 -9.04 -2.88 8.16
CA LEU A 267 -8.09 -3.83 8.74
C LEU A 267 -8.34 -5.25 8.22
N GLY A 268 -9.59 -5.69 8.16
CA GLY A 268 -9.97 -6.99 7.60
C GLY A 268 -9.51 -7.16 6.15
N MET A 269 -9.75 -6.14 5.31
CA MET A 269 -9.29 -6.11 3.91
C MET A 269 -7.77 -6.09 3.80
N ALA A 270 -7.08 -5.31 4.64
CA ALA A 270 -5.62 -5.27 4.68
C ALA A 270 -5.03 -6.63 5.06
N LEU A 271 -5.55 -7.28 6.11
CA LEU A 271 -5.11 -8.62 6.53
C LEU A 271 -5.39 -9.68 5.45
N LEU A 272 -6.56 -9.62 4.81
CA LEU A 272 -6.90 -10.49 3.68
C LEU A 272 -5.91 -10.31 2.53
N GLY A 273 -5.65 -9.06 2.13
CA GLY A 273 -4.71 -8.74 1.06
C GLY A 273 -3.27 -9.16 1.40
N LEU A 274 -2.80 -8.85 2.61
CA LEU A 274 -1.47 -9.27 3.09
C LEU A 274 -1.34 -10.80 3.10
N THR A 275 -2.37 -11.53 3.51
CA THR A 275 -2.36 -13.00 3.53
C THR A 275 -2.40 -13.56 2.11
N LEU A 276 -3.32 -13.08 1.27
CA LEU A 276 -3.51 -13.53 -0.10
C LEU A 276 -2.26 -13.27 -0.94
N PHE A 277 -1.82 -12.01 -1.02
CA PHE A 277 -0.65 -11.64 -1.81
C PHE A 277 0.65 -12.13 -1.16
N GLY A 278 0.72 -12.20 0.18
CA GLY A 278 1.83 -12.85 0.87
C GLY A 278 2.01 -14.30 0.42
N ARG A 279 0.92 -15.07 0.28
CA ARG A 279 0.93 -16.46 -0.21
C ARG A 279 1.16 -16.58 -1.72
N LEU A 280 0.53 -15.72 -2.52
CA LEU A 280 0.67 -15.76 -3.98
C LEU A 280 2.05 -15.30 -4.45
N LEU A 281 2.60 -14.29 -3.78
CA LEU A 281 3.97 -13.85 -3.98
C LEU A 281 4.96 -14.72 -3.24
N ALA A 282 4.56 -15.53 -2.25
CA ALA A 282 5.49 -16.43 -1.56
C ALA A 282 6.21 -17.31 -2.58
N PRO A 283 7.51 -17.55 -2.35
CA PRO A 283 8.24 -18.42 -3.21
C PRO A 283 7.58 -19.80 -3.20
N ALA A 284 7.36 -20.40 -4.37
CA ALA A 284 7.08 -21.83 -4.41
C ALA A 284 8.30 -22.50 -3.75
N LEU A 285 8.08 -23.09 -2.56
CA LEU A 285 9.04 -24.01 -1.99
C LEU A 285 9.14 -25.14 -3.01
N ASP A 286 10.32 -25.38 -3.55
CA ASP A 286 10.54 -26.57 -4.37
C ASP A 286 10.54 -27.77 -3.41
N PRO A 287 9.49 -28.62 -3.40
CA PRO A 287 9.51 -29.83 -2.57
C PRO A 287 10.61 -30.81 -3.04
N ARG A 288 11.18 -30.59 -4.22
CA ARG A 288 12.26 -31.39 -4.83
C ARG A 288 13.65 -30.81 -4.56
N GLY A 289 13.78 -29.96 -3.55
CA GLY A 289 15.04 -29.77 -2.81
C GLY A 289 15.61 -31.05 -2.19
N ARG A 290 15.13 -32.25 -2.57
CA ARG A 290 15.97 -33.45 -2.65
C ARG A 290 17.16 -33.09 -3.54
N THR A 291 18.25 -32.74 -2.86
CA THR A 291 19.61 -33.01 -3.27
C THR A 291 19.65 -34.28 -4.13
N LYS A 292 19.54 -34.12 -5.45
CA LYS A 292 20.25 -34.99 -6.38
C LYS A 292 21.75 -34.61 -6.36
N GLY A 293 22.29 -34.41 -5.16
CA GLY A 293 23.70 -34.57 -4.87
C GLY A 293 23.83 -36.03 -4.47
N LYS A 294 24.42 -36.84 -5.35
CA LYS A 294 25.86 -37.14 -5.29
C LYS A 294 26.25 -38.30 -4.36
N ASP A 295 25.29 -39.09 -3.86
CA ASP A 295 25.61 -40.39 -3.23
C ASP A 295 25.45 -41.58 -4.20
N ARG A 296 25.96 -41.44 -5.42
CA ARG A 296 26.42 -42.59 -6.21
C ARG A 296 27.81 -42.26 -6.75
N GLU A 297 28.74 -42.03 -5.82
CA GLU A 297 30.05 -42.67 -5.91
C GLU A 297 29.76 -44.18 -6.05
N GLU A 298 30.08 -44.79 -7.18
CA GLU A 298 31.41 -45.37 -7.39
C GLU A 298 31.85 -46.22 -6.19
N TRP A 299 31.00 -47.17 -5.79
CA TRP A 299 31.53 -48.44 -5.34
C TRP A 299 31.88 -49.22 -6.61
N THR A 300 33.18 -49.13 -6.94
CA THR A 300 34.05 -50.21 -7.39
C THR A 300 33.39 -51.57 -7.55
#